data_AF-A0A925WR88-F1
#
_entry.id   AF-A0A925WR88-F1
#
_cell.length_a   1.000
_cell.length_b   1.000
_cell.length_c   1.000
_cell.angle_alpha   90.00
_cell.angle_beta   90.00
_cell.angle_gamma   90.00
#
_symmetry.space_group_name_H-M   'P 1'
#
loop_
_entity.id
_entity.type
_entity.pdbx_description
1 polymer ?
#
loop_
_entity_poly.entity_id
_entity_poly.type
_entity_poly.pdbx_seq_one_letter_code
_entity_poly.pdbx_strand_id
1 'polypeptide(L)'
;MLTVSDALELDIFQGAEVVAGRGGLTRRVEWVHNVGVPDAADWLNGGELVLTTAINLPPTPADQQAYLHAMIAKGVAGVCLAVGRYVPSIPDYLCAVADAHDFPLIAIPYQTRFVDVARVINQLIAQRDVKRALAIQQALTQLVLDGGELPDLAATLARLVGQSVSIENEQFEAFASHNIADVDEARRYTQQYGRTDPRLVQALEAEVLPEIRRTLRPVQIPQMPEVGLELERILAPIVVHGALYGYVWIIADGRPLSELERMAIESGATIAALMLLRQEAVQREEASQREDLLTRLMQDDAAARADQLS
;
A
#
# COMPACT_ATOMS: atom_id res chain seq x y z
N MET A 1 -2.29 -6.56 9.15
CA MET A 1 -2.64 -5.48 10.09
C MET A 1 -2.10 -5.90 11.44
N LEU A 2 -1.57 -5.00 12.28
CA LEU A 2 -1.27 -5.36 13.67
C LEU A 2 -2.48 -4.96 14.51
N THR A 3 -3.08 -5.92 15.19
CA THR A 3 -4.21 -5.68 16.10
C THR A 3 -3.75 -5.62 17.55
N VAL A 4 -4.64 -5.18 18.45
CA VAL A 4 -4.37 -5.24 19.90
C VAL A 4 -4.12 -6.69 20.33
N SER A 5 -4.88 -7.65 19.79
CA SER A 5 -4.65 -9.08 20.05
C SER A 5 -3.25 -9.52 19.64
N ASP A 6 -2.83 -9.22 18.41
CA ASP A 6 -1.50 -9.60 17.90
C ASP A 6 -0.37 -8.98 18.74
N ALA A 7 -0.57 -7.74 19.22
CA ALA A 7 0.40 -7.06 20.07
C ALA A 7 0.56 -7.75 21.43
N LEU A 8 -0.53 -8.22 22.03
CA LEU A 8 -0.53 -8.89 23.34
C LEU A 8 0.06 -10.31 23.31
N GLU A 9 0.17 -10.93 22.12
CA GLU A 9 0.84 -12.23 21.95
C GLU A 9 2.37 -12.13 22.03
N LEU A 10 2.94 -10.91 21.97
CA LEU A 10 4.39 -10.72 22.05
C LEU A 10 4.90 -10.88 23.49
N ASP A 11 6.06 -11.52 23.65
CA ASP A 11 6.70 -11.76 24.96
C ASP A 11 6.90 -10.48 25.80
N ILE A 12 6.99 -9.31 25.16
CA ILE A 12 7.07 -8.01 25.84
C ILE A 12 5.84 -7.66 26.69
N PHE A 13 4.70 -8.31 26.46
CA PHE A 13 3.47 -8.21 27.25
C PHE A 13 3.27 -9.38 28.21
N GLN A 14 4.34 -10.14 28.53
CA GLN A 14 4.23 -11.21 29.51
C GLN A 14 3.66 -10.70 30.85
N GLY A 15 2.55 -11.31 31.27
CA GLY A 15 1.83 -10.92 32.49
C GLY A 15 0.83 -9.78 32.30
N ALA A 16 0.62 -9.30 31.07
CA ALA A 16 -0.48 -8.41 30.74
C ALA A 16 -1.82 -9.16 30.78
N GLU A 17 -2.87 -8.47 31.21
CA GLU A 17 -4.22 -9.00 31.28
C GLU A 17 -5.22 -8.02 30.67
N VAL A 18 -6.04 -8.49 29.74
CA VAL A 18 -7.18 -7.72 29.24
C VAL A 18 -8.28 -7.78 30.30
N VAL A 19 -8.48 -6.67 31.01
CA VAL A 19 -9.43 -6.60 32.13
C VAL A 19 -10.82 -6.11 31.70
N ALA A 20 -10.93 -5.37 30.59
CA ALA A 20 -12.19 -4.91 30.02
C ALA A 20 -12.08 -4.64 28.51
N GLY A 21 -13.23 -4.52 27.84
CA GLY A 21 -13.35 -4.11 26.44
C GLY A 21 -12.84 -5.15 25.44
N ARG A 22 -13.02 -6.44 25.74
CA ARG A 22 -12.54 -7.55 24.90
C ARG A 22 -13.07 -7.54 23.45
N GLY A 23 -14.23 -6.93 23.21
CA GLY A 23 -14.78 -6.76 21.85
C GLY A 23 -13.88 -5.92 20.93
N GLY A 24 -13.00 -5.08 21.48
CA GLY A 24 -12.09 -4.23 20.72
C GLY A 24 -10.73 -4.82 20.42
N LEU A 25 -10.46 -6.10 20.72
CA LEU A 25 -9.12 -6.67 20.52
C LEU A 25 -8.67 -6.71 19.04
N THR A 26 -9.61 -6.59 18.10
CA THR A 26 -9.35 -6.49 16.65
C THR A 26 -8.99 -5.07 16.19
N ARG A 27 -9.04 -4.07 17.08
CA ARG A 27 -8.67 -2.69 16.76
C ARG A 27 -7.23 -2.62 16.26
N ARG A 28 -7.00 -1.80 15.24
CA ARG A 28 -5.69 -1.61 14.61
C ARG A 28 -4.77 -0.83 15.54
N VAL A 29 -3.54 -1.32 15.71
CA VAL A 29 -2.45 -0.60 16.37
C VAL A 29 -1.53 -0.02 15.29
N GLU A 30 -1.51 1.30 15.19
CA GLU A 30 -0.65 2.05 14.26
C GLU A 30 0.61 2.57 14.96
N TRP A 31 0.58 2.69 16.28
CA TRP A 31 1.71 3.16 17.07
C TRP A 31 1.53 2.80 18.55
N VAL A 32 2.63 2.81 19.31
CA VAL A 32 2.62 2.74 20.78
C VAL A 32 3.23 4.01 21.33
N HIS A 33 2.52 4.63 22.27
CA HIS A 33 2.98 5.86 22.90
C HIS A 33 2.76 5.85 24.41
N ASN A 34 3.76 6.32 25.17
CA ASN A 34 3.60 6.56 26.60
C ASN A 34 3.02 7.94 26.82
N VAL A 35 1.91 8.04 27.56
CA VAL A 35 1.33 9.34 27.90
C VAL A 35 1.24 9.56 29.40
N GLY A 36 1.65 10.77 29.80
CA GLY A 36 1.78 11.20 31.18
C GLY A 36 0.99 12.44 31.57
N VAL A 37 0.03 12.89 30.75
CA VAL A 37 -0.70 14.15 30.95
C VAL A 37 -2.23 13.94 30.98
N PRO A 38 -2.99 14.75 31.74
CA PRO A 38 -4.46 14.62 31.84
C PRO A 38 -5.23 14.94 30.54
N ASP A 39 -4.65 15.72 29.65
CA ASP A 39 -5.20 16.18 28.36
C ASP A 39 -4.66 15.36 27.18
N ALA A 40 -4.17 14.15 27.45
CA ALA A 40 -3.49 13.27 26.51
C ALA A 40 -4.21 13.08 25.16
N ALA A 41 -5.54 13.02 25.15
CA ALA A 41 -6.32 12.83 23.92
C ALA A 41 -6.14 13.95 22.89
N ASP A 42 -5.80 15.17 23.33
CA ASP A 42 -5.58 16.32 22.43
C ASP A 42 -4.31 16.16 21.59
N TRP A 43 -3.34 15.40 22.09
CA TRP A 43 -2.01 15.24 21.50
C TRP A 43 -1.83 13.94 20.70
N LEU A 44 -2.82 13.06 20.70
CA LEU A 44 -2.81 11.80 19.95
C LEU A 44 -3.42 12.00 18.55
N ASN A 45 -3.18 11.05 17.64
CA ASN A 45 -3.75 11.03 16.29
C ASN A 45 -4.90 10.01 16.15
N GLY A 46 -4.98 9.03 17.06
CA GLY A 46 -5.85 7.86 16.94
C GLY A 46 -5.07 6.64 16.42
N GLY A 47 -5.54 5.44 16.77
CA GLY A 47 -4.86 4.18 16.44
C GLY A 47 -3.66 3.83 17.34
N GLU A 48 -3.33 4.66 18.33
CA GLU A 48 -2.26 4.34 19.28
C GLU A 48 -2.71 3.32 20.33
N LEU A 49 -1.80 2.44 20.74
CA LEU A 49 -1.90 1.70 22.00
C LEU A 49 -1.16 2.51 23.07
N VAL A 50 -1.91 3.12 23.99
CA VAL A 50 -1.38 4.05 24.98
C VAL A 50 -0.83 3.28 26.19
N LEU A 51 0.39 3.58 26.60
CA LEU A 51 0.98 3.10 27.86
C LEU A 51 0.90 4.20 28.90
N THR A 52 0.36 3.92 30.07
CA THR A 52 0.31 4.91 31.16
C THR A 52 0.39 4.27 32.54
N THR A 53 0.53 5.11 33.55
CA THR A 53 0.59 4.71 34.95
C THR A 53 -0.47 5.48 35.73
N ALA A 54 -0.95 4.93 36.85
CA ALA A 54 -2.03 5.57 37.59
C ALA A 54 -1.70 6.97 38.16
N ILE A 55 -0.42 7.33 38.30
CA ILE A 55 -0.02 8.69 38.72
C ILE A 55 -0.27 9.75 37.65
N ASN A 56 -0.38 9.34 36.39
CA ASN A 56 -0.61 10.22 35.26
C ASN A 56 -2.10 10.44 34.97
N LEU A 57 -2.96 9.68 35.65
CA LEU A 57 -4.41 9.82 35.51
C LEU A 57 -4.89 11.07 36.27
N PRO A 58 -5.99 11.69 35.80
CA PRO A 58 -6.66 12.73 36.58
C PRO A 58 -7.00 12.29 38.01
N PRO A 59 -7.09 13.23 38.97
CA PRO A 59 -7.17 12.88 40.40
C PRO A 59 -8.52 12.31 40.82
N THR A 60 -9.62 12.64 40.13
CA THR A 60 -10.97 12.22 40.51
C THR A 60 -11.51 11.12 39.60
N PRO A 61 -12.34 10.18 40.10
CA PRO A 61 -12.96 9.15 39.27
C PRO A 61 -13.73 9.69 38.06
N ALA A 62 -14.44 10.81 38.23
CA ALA A 62 -15.19 11.46 37.14
C ALA A 62 -14.24 11.95 36.03
N ASP A 63 -13.12 12.58 36.41
CA ASP A 63 -12.13 13.04 35.43
C ASP A 63 -11.41 11.88 34.75
N GLN A 64 -11.17 10.76 35.46
CA GLN A 64 -10.59 9.55 34.85
C GLN A 64 -11.53 8.89 33.85
N GLN A 65 -12.84 8.90 34.11
CA GLN A 65 -13.84 8.46 33.12
C GLN A 65 -13.87 9.38 31.91
N ALA A 66 -13.85 10.70 32.13
CA ALA A 66 -13.78 11.69 31.05
C ALA A 66 -12.52 11.51 30.19
N TYR A 67 -11.37 11.24 30.81
CA TYR A 67 -10.13 10.91 30.14
C TYR A 67 -10.28 9.70 29.22
N LEU A 68 -10.86 8.60 29.72
CA LEU A 68 -11.07 7.39 28.94
C LEU A 68 -12.06 7.62 27.79
N HIS A 69 -13.14 8.37 28.02
CA HIS A 69 -14.07 8.76 26.96
C HIS A 69 -13.40 9.61 25.87
N ALA A 70 -12.51 10.53 26.24
CA ALA A 70 -11.75 11.33 25.29
C ALA A 70 -10.84 10.46 24.41
N MET A 71 -10.18 9.45 25.00
CA MET A 71 -9.38 8.46 24.26
C MET A 71 -10.21 7.65 23.26
N ILE A 72 -11.38 7.17 23.71
CA ILE A 72 -12.32 6.43 22.87
C ILE A 72 -12.78 7.31 21.70
N ALA A 73 -13.20 8.54 21.97
CA ALA A 73 -13.65 9.50 20.96
C ALA A 73 -12.56 9.86 19.94
N LYS A 74 -11.29 9.90 20.38
CA LYS A 74 -10.13 10.14 19.53
C LYS A 74 -9.78 8.94 18.63
N GLY A 75 -10.35 7.76 18.89
CA GLY A 75 -10.07 6.56 18.11
C GLY A 75 -8.79 5.83 18.53
N VAL A 76 -8.34 6.00 19.77
CA VAL A 76 -7.22 5.23 20.34
C VAL A 76 -7.52 3.72 20.26
N ALA A 77 -6.48 2.91 20.07
CA ALA A 77 -6.61 1.46 19.91
C ALA A 77 -6.87 0.74 21.24
N GLY A 78 -6.28 1.24 22.33
CA GLY A 78 -6.48 0.73 23.69
C GLY A 78 -5.57 1.44 24.69
N VAL A 79 -5.78 1.17 25.98
CA VAL A 79 -4.94 1.69 27.07
C VAL A 79 -4.36 0.54 27.88
N CYS A 80 -3.04 0.55 28.06
CA CYS A 80 -2.31 -0.30 28.97
C CYS A 80 -1.96 0.51 30.24
N LEU A 81 -2.53 0.12 31.38
CA LEU A 81 -2.27 0.75 32.67
C LEU A 81 -1.32 -0.13 33.50
N ALA A 82 -0.20 0.46 33.93
CA ALA A 82 0.71 -0.23 34.84
C ALA A 82 0.13 -0.32 36.25
N VAL A 83 -0.03 -1.56 36.74
CA VAL A 83 -0.59 -1.90 38.07
C VAL A 83 0.46 -2.56 38.97
N GLY A 84 0.22 -2.54 40.28
CA GLY A 84 1.05 -3.19 41.31
C GLY A 84 1.95 -2.26 42.13
N ARG A 85 2.15 -0.99 41.72
CA ARG A 85 2.88 0.01 42.53
C ARG A 85 2.01 1.12 43.09
N TYR A 86 1.28 1.81 42.21
CA TYR A 86 0.46 2.97 42.59
C TYR A 86 -0.99 2.60 42.83
N VAL A 87 -1.49 1.63 42.07
CA VAL A 87 -2.81 1.02 42.23
C VAL A 87 -2.65 -0.51 42.16
N PRO A 88 -3.39 -1.28 42.97
CA PRO A 88 -3.30 -2.74 42.95
C PRO A 88 -3.91 -3.34 41.68
N SER A 89 -4.97 -2.73 41.16
CA SER A 89 -5.69 -3.14 39.95
C SER A 89 -6.29 -1.91 39.27
N ILE A 90 -6.78 -2.09 38.04
CA ILE A 90 -7.56 -1.07 37.35
C ILE A 90 -8.94 -0.96 38.04
N PRO A 91 -9.42 0.24 38.40
CA PRO A 91 -10.71 0.39 39.06
C PRO A 91 -11.91 -0.05 38.21
N ASP A 92 -12.89 -0.70 38.85
CA ASP A 92 -14.10 -1.25 38.19
C ASP A 92 -14.90 -0.21 37.40
N TYR A 93 -14.93 1.05 37.85
CA TYR A 93 -15.65 2.11 37.16
C TYR A 93 -15.02 2.50 35.81
N LEU A 94 -13.72 2.24 35.60
CA LEU A 94 -13.07 2.38 34.29
C LEU A 94 -13.31 1.15 33.43
N CYS A 95 -13.31 -0.05 34.04
CA CYS A 95 -13.67 -1.29 33.36
C CYS A 95 -15.09 -1.22 32.77
N ALA A 96 -16.05 -0.69 33.53
CA ALA A 96 -17.42 -0.51 33.05
C ALA A 96 -17.52 0.43 31.84
N VAL A 97 -16.75 1.52 31.81
CA VAL A 97 -16.70 2.44 30.66
C VAL A 97 -16.08 1.75 29.45
N ALA A 98 -14.99 1.02 29.66
CA ALA A 98 -14.29 0.25 28.63
C ALA A 98 -15.17 -0.83 28.00
N ASP A 99 -15.86 -1.64 28.81
CA ASP A 99 -16.78 -2.67 28.33
C ASP A 99 -17.95 -2.08 27.54
N ALA A 100 -18.51 -0.95 27.98
CA ALA A 100 -19.62 -0.30 27.29
C ALA A 100 -19.27 0.19 25.86
N HIS A 101 -17.98 0.35 25.54
CA HIS A 101 -17.50 0.84 24.25
C HIS A 101 -16.63 -0.18 23.51
N ASP A 102 -16.55 -1.42 24.00
CA ASP A 102 -15.60 -2.42 23.50
C ASP A 102 -14.17 -1.86 23.38
N PHE A 103 -13.75 -1.06 24.37
CA PHE A 103 -12.45 -0.38 24.36
C PHE A 103 -11.42 -1.15 25.18
N PRO A 104 -10.37 -1.71 24.58
CA PRO A 104 -9.41 -2.55 25.29
C PRO A 104 -8.72 -1.79 26.43
N LEU A 105 -8.95 -2.28 27.65
CA LEU A 105 -8.26 -1.82 28.85
C LEU A 105 -7.44 -2.98 29.40
N ILE A 106 -6.13 -2.77 29.43
CA ILE A 106 -5.14 -3.81 29.67
C ILE A 106 -4.36 -3.46 30.93
N ALA A 107 -4.36 -4.35 31.91
CA ALA A 107 -3.48 -4.26 33.06
C ALA A 107 -2.11 -4.81 32.67
N ILE A 108 -1.04 -4.04 32.90
CA ILE A 108 0.34 -4.51 32.69
C ILE A 108 1.13 -4.46 34.01
N PRO A 109 2.05 -5.41 34.26
CA PRO A 109 2.89 -5.37 35.45
C PRO A 109 3.70 -4.07 35.51
N TYR A 110 3.85 -3.47 36.69
CA TYR A 110 4.64 -2.24 36.86
C TYR A 110 6.11 -2.36 36.40
N GLN A 111 6.66 -3.58 36.41
CA GLN A 111 8.02 -3.88 35.96
C GLN A 111 8.15 -3.83 34.42
N THR A 112 7.04 -3.79 33.69
CA THR A 112 7.02 -3.69 32.22
C THR A 112 7.65 -2.39 31.79
N ARG A 113 8.71 -2.48 30.99
CA ARG A 113 9.44 -1.32 30.49
C ARG A 113 8.74 -0.76 29.27
N PHE A 114 8.09 0.40 29.43
CA PHE A 114 7.35 1.05 28.34
C PHE A 114 8.22 1.33 27.11
N VAL A 115 9.51 1.63 27.32
CA VAL A 115 10.47 1.83 26.23
C VAL A 115 10.68 0.56 25.39
N ASP A 116 10.66 -0.62 26.02
CA ASP A 116 10.85 -1.88 25.31
C ASP A 116 9.59 -2.24 24.51
N VAL A 117 8.42 -2.06 25.12
CA VAL A 117 7.13 -2.23 24.45
C VAL A 117 7.01 -1.30 23.24
N ALA A 118 7.25 0.00 23.44
CA ALA A 118 7.17 0.99 22.37
C ALA A 118 8.18 0.71 21.26
N ARG A 119 9.43 0.39 21.60
CA ARG A 119 10.47 0.06 20.61
C ARG A 119 10.09 -1.14 19.76
N VAL A 120 9.70 -2.25 20.38
CA VAL A 120 9.41 -3.50 19.67
C VAL A 120 8.20 -3.34 18.75
N ILE A 121 7.10 -2.78 19.23
CA ILE A 121 5.90 -2.62 18.40
C ILE A 121 6.15 -1.58 17.30
N ASN A 122 6.69 -0.41 17.62
CA ASN A 122 6.89 0.63 16.61
C ASN A 122 7.88 0.17 15.53
N GLN A 123 8.91 -0.62 15.88
CA GLN A 123 9.79 -1.25 14.89
C GLN A 123 9.07 -2.31 14.05
N LEU A 124 8.22 -3.13 14.65
CA LEU A 124 7.41 -4.12 13.93
C LEU A 124 6.51 -3.43 12.90
N ILE A 125 5.84 -2.35 13.30
CA ILE A 125 4.98 -1.55 12.43
C ILE A 125 5.82 -0.90 11.32
N ALA A 126 6.92 -0.23 11.66
CA ALA A 126 7.78 0.44 10.68
C ALA A 126 8.42 -0.53 9.66
N GLN A 127 8.80 -1.73 10.10
CA GLN A 127 9.41 -2.73 9.20
C GLN A 127 8.39 -3.49 8.37
N ARG A 128 7.11 -3.45 8.72
CA ARG A 128 6.09 -4.26 8.06
C ARG A 128 5.92 -3.90 6.59
N ASP A 129 5.83 -2.61 6.29
CA ASP A 129 5.62 -2.16 4.92
C ASP A 129 6.87 -2.38 4.07
N VAL A 130 8.06 -2.19 4.64
CA VAL A 130 9.34 -2.53 3.97
C VAL A 130 9.43 -4.02 3.65
N LYS A 131 9.11 -4.90 4.61
CA LYS A 131 9.14 -6.36 4.41
C LYS A 131 8.13 -6.78 3.34
N ARG A 132 6.93 -6.19 3.35
CA ARG A 132 5.91 -6.44 2.33
C ARG A 132 6.36 -5.95 0.96
N ALA A 133 6.90 -4.74 0.85
CA ALA A 133 7.42 -4.20 -0.39
C ALA A 133 8.55 -5.10 -0.96
N LEU A 134 9.45 -5.58 -0.10
CA LEU A 134 10.49 -6.53 -0.52
C LEU A 134 9.91 -7.85 -1.03
N ALA A 135 8.90 -8.40 -0.34
CA ALA A 135 8.21 -9.61 -0.78
C ALA A 135 7.50 -9.41 -2.12
N ILE A 136 6.90 -8.24 -2.34
CA ILE A 136 6.31 -7.86 -3.63
C ILE A 136 7.39 -7.82 -4.70
N GLN A 137 8.48 -7.09 -4.48
CA GLN A 137 9.58 -7.00 -5.43
C GLN A 137 10.14 -8.38 -5.80
N GLN A 138 10.30 -9.28 -4.83
CA GLN A 138 10.74 -10.66 -5.06
C GLN A 138 9.74 -11.45 -5.91
N ALA A 139 8.44 -11.38 -5.60
CA ALA A 139 7.41 -12.05 -6.38
C ALA A 139 7.35 -11.53 -7.82
N LEU A 140 7.45 -10.21 -8.02
CA LEU A 140 7.48 -9.61 -9.36
C LEU A 140 8.76 -9.96 -10.14
N THR A 141 9.91 -10.03 -9.45
CA THR A 141 11.16 -10.47 -10.08
C THR A 141 11.06 -11.91 -10.55
N GLN A 142 10.50 -12.79 -9.70
CA GLN A 142 10.29 -14.19 -10.04
C GLN A 142 9.38 -14.35 -11.26
N LEU A 143 8.33 -13.53 -11.37
CA LEU A 143 7.44 -13.52 -12.53
C LEU A 143 8.20 -13.30 -13.86
N VAL A 144 9.18 -12.38 -13.89
CA VAL A 144 10.00 -12.15 -15.08
C VAL A 144 10.87 -13.37 -15.40
N LEU A 145 11.46 -13.98 -14.37
CA LEU A 145 12.32 -15.16 -14.51
C LEU A 145 11.54 -16.37 -15.02
N ASP A 146 10.28 -16.50 -14.62
CA ASP A 146 9.37 -17.56 -15.09
C ASP A 146 8.82 -17.30 -16.50
N GLY A 147 9.13 -16.16 -17.09
CA GLY A 147 8.71 -15.80 -18.44
C GLY A 147 7.31 -15.21 -18.54
N GLY A 148 6.76 -14.67 -17.45
CA GLY A 148 5.48 -13.97 -17.46
C GLY A 148 5.47 -12.75 -18.37
N GLU A 149 4.27 -12.26 -18.67
CA GLU A 149 3.99 -11.11 -19.52
C GLU A 149 3.36 -9.94 -18.74
N LEU A 150 3.13 -8.80 -19.40
CA LEU A 150 2.52 -7.62 -18.77
C LEU A 150 1.13 -7.90 -18.15
N PRO A 151 0.25 -8.73 -18.75
CA PRO A 151 -1.00 -9.14 -18.08
C PRO A 151 -0.78 -9.86 -16.76
N ASP A 152 0.23 -10.74 -16.69
CA ASP A 152 0.57 -11.46 -15.45
C ASP A 152 1.14 -10.50 -14.40
N LEU A 153 1.90 -9.48 -14.84
CA LEU A 153 2.41 -8.43 -13.96
C LEU A 153 1.27 -7.63 -13.35
N ALA A 154 0.32 -7.17 -14.17
CA ALA A 154 -0.85 -6.42 -13.69
C ALA A 154 -1.65 -7.26 -12.68
N ALA A 155 -1.93 -8.52 -12.99
CA ALA A 155 -2.66 -9.42 -12.10
C ALA A 155 -1.91 -9.73 -10.80
N THR A 156 -0.60 -9.99 -10.89
CA THR A 156 0.23 -10.32 -9.72
C THR A 156 0.37 -9.12 -8.80
N LEU A 157 0.72 -7.95 -9.36
CA LEU A 157 0.82 -6.73 -8.58
C LEU A 157 -0.51 -6.40 -7.92
N ALA A 158 -1.62 -6.43 -8.67
CA ALA A 158 -2.95 -6.16 -8.15
C ALA A 158 -3.27 -7.04 -6.95
N ARG A 159 -3.13 -8.37 -7.05
CA ARG A 159 -3.40 -9.28 -5.93
C ARG A 159 -2.52 -9.01 -4.70
N LEU A 160 -1.26 -8.67 -4.92
CA LEU A 160 -0.30 -8.45 -3.84
C LEU A 160 -0.58 -7.15 -3.08
N VAL A 161 -0.98 -6.09 -3.80
CA VAL A 161 -1.39 -4.84 -3.15
C VAL A 161 -2.85 -4.87 -2.71
N GLY A 162 -3.71 -5.71 -3.27
CA GLY A 162 -5.16 -5.65 -3.03
C GLY A 162 -5.77 -4.34 -3.55
N GLN A 163 -5.34 -3.90 -4.74
CA GLN A 163 -5.86 -2.74 -5.49
C GLN A 163 -5.88 -3.07 -6.97
N SER A 164 -6.70 -2.35 -7.74
CA SER A 164 -6.74 -2.49 -9.20
C SER A 164 -5.48 -1.88 -9.84
N VAL A 165 -4.95 -2.53 -10.90
CA VAL A 165 -3.73 -2.13 -11.59
C VAL A 165 -3.96 -2.03 -13.09
N SER A 166 -3.38 -1.01 -13.72
CA SER A 166 -3.33 -0.88 -15.19
C SER A 166 -1.92 -0.54 -15.64
N ILE A 167 -1.51 -1.06 -16.79
CA ILE A 167 -0.23 -0.78 -17.44
C ILE A 167 -0.55 -0.23 -18.82
N GLU A 168 -0.03 0.96 -19.11
CA GLU A 168 -0.33 1.72 -20.32
C GLU A 168 0.97 2.20 -20.98
N ASN A 169 0.92 2.45 -22.29
CA ASN A 169 2.04 3.06 -23.01
C ASN A 169 2.12 4.58 -22.78
N GLU A 170 3.09 5.24 -23.39
CA GLU A 170 3.30 6.69 -23.25
C GLU A 170 2.13 7.53 -23.83
N GLN A 171 1.32 6.96 -24.71
CA GLN A 171 0.09 7.55 -25.27
C GLN A 171 -1.18 7.22 -24.45
N PHE A 172 -1.04 6.55 -23.29
CA PHE A 172 -2.14 6.07 -22.46
C PHE A 172 -3.07 5.05 -23.13
N GLU A 173 -2.52 4.23 -24.03
CA GLU A 173 -3.18 3.03 -24.54
C GLU A 173 -2.86 1.85 -23.62
N ALA A 174 -3.86 1.01 -23.34
CA ALA A 174 -3.75 -0.06 -22.36
C ALA A 174 -2.96 -1.25 -22.92
N PHE A 175 -1.87 -1.61 -22.25
CA PHE A 175 -1.18 -2.89 -22.46
C PHE A 175 -1.83 -4.01 -21.67
N ALA A 176 -2.15 -3.76 -20.40
CA ALA A 176 -2.71 -4.75 -19.49
C ALA A 176 -3.50 -4.08 -18.37
N SER A 177 -4.52 -4.75 -17.85
CA SER A 177 -5.22 -4.31 -16.65
C SER A 177 -5.76 -5.47 -15.85
N HIS A 178 -5.86 -5.29 -14.53
CA HIS A 178 -6.50 -6.23 -13.62
C HIS A 178 -7.24 -5.46 -12.53
N ASN A 179 -8.55 -5.68 -12.42
CA ASN A 179 -9.39 -5.03 -11.42
C ASN A 179 -9.71 -5.99 -10.29
N ILE A 180 -9.69 -5.49 -9.06
CA ILE A 180 -10.11 -6.25 -7.87
C ILE A 180 -11.54 -5.90 -7.46
N ALA A 181 -12.00 -4.72 -7.82
CA ALA A 181 -13.32 -4.20 -7.49
C ALA A 181 -13.87 -3.33 -8.62
N ASP A 182 -15.03 -2.72 -8.33
CA ASP A 182 -15.70 -1.80 -9.25
C ASP A 182 -14.80 -0.61 -9.60
N VAL A 183 -14.96 -0.15 -10.83
CA VAL A 183 -14.13 0.88 -11.44
C VAL A 183 -14.93 2.15 -11.71
N ASP A 184 -14.28 3.30 -11.57
CA ASP A 184 -14.89 4.60 -11.87
C ASP A 184 -15.11 4.83 -13.38
N GLU A 185 -15.70 5.98 -13.73
CA GLU A 185 -15.95 6.36 -15.13
C GLU A 185 -14.68 6.33 -15.98
N ALA A 186 -13.59 6.94 -15.51
CA ALA A 186 -12.36 7.02 -16.26
C ALA A 186 -11.79 5.64 -16.61
N ARG A 187 -11.80 4.70 -15.65
CA ARG A 187 -11.30 3.35 -15.90
C ARG A 187 -12.25 2.51 -16.74
N ARG A 188 -13.57 2.67 -16.60
CA ARG A 188 -14.56 2.05 -17.51
C ARG A 188 -14.34 2.49 -18.96
N TYR A 189 -14.05 3.78 -19.18
CA TYR A 189 -13.71 4.29 -20.50
C TYR A 189 -12.47 3.57 -21.08
N THR A 190 -11.37 3.48 -20.31
CA THR A 190 -10.16 2.81 -20.78
C THR A 190 -10.41 1.36 -21.16
N GLN A 191 -11.23 0.63 -20.41
CA GLN A 191 -11.55 -0.76 -20.72
C GLN A 191 -12.42 -0.91 -21.96
N GLN A 192 -13.34 0.02 -22.19
CA GLN A 192 -14.22 -0.02 -23.35
C GLN A 192 -13.49 0.36 -24.65
N TYR A 193 -12.60 1.35 -24.58
CA TYR A 193 -11.98 1.95 -25.77
C TYR A 193 -10.50 1.59 -25.95
N GLY A 194 -9.91 0.84 -25.02
CA GLY A 194 -8.49 0.45 -25.05
C GLY A 194 -7.50 1.58 -24.75
N ARG A 195 -8.00 2.76 -24.38
CA ARG A 195 -7.19 3.97 -24.13
C ARG A 195 -7.85 4.90 -23.12
N THR A 196 -7.05 5.64 -22.37
CA THR A 196 -7.55 6.60 -21.37
C THR A 196 -8.34 7.74 -22.01
N ASP A 197 -9.39 8.19 -21.32
CA ASP A 197 -10.25 9.29 -21.78
C ASP A 197 -9.40 10.53 -22.10
N PRO A 198 -9.49 11.10 -23.33
CA PRO A 198 -8.76 12.31 -23.70
C PRO A 198 -8.93 13.48 -22.73
N ARG A 199 -10.10 13.61 -22.08
CA ARG A 199 -10.35 14.65 -21.07
C ARG A 199 -9.42 14.46 -19.87
N LEU A 200 -9.26 13.23 -19.41
CA LEU A 200 -8.36 12.88 -18.32
C LEU A 200 -6.90 13.08 -18.74
N VAL A 201 -6.51 12.62 -19.94
CA VAL A 201 -5.14 12.84 -20.45
C VAL A 201 -4.80 14.33 -20.48
N GLN A 202 -5.73 15.19 -20.90
CA GLN A 202 -5.53 16.64 -20.90
C GLN A 202 -5.34 17.22 -19.50
N ALA A 203 -6.11 16.76 -18.50
CA ALA A 203 -5.94 17.17 -17.11
C ALA A 203 -4.58 16.71 -16.54
N LEU A 204 -4.16 15.48 -16.83
CA LEU A 204 -2.86 14.96 -16.42
C LEU A 204 -1.71 15.74 -17.05
N GLU A 205 -1.78 16.09 -18.34
CA GLU A 205 -0.77 16.92 -19.02
C GLU A 205 -0.60 18.30 -18.38
N ALA A 206 -1.69 18.88 -17.85
CA ALA A 206 -1.65 20.19 -17.21
C ALA A 206 -1.03 20.13 -15.80
N GLU A 207 -1.34 19.10 -15.01
CA GLU A 207 -1.07 19.12 -13.57
C GLU A 207 -0.05 18.07 -13.09
N VAL A 208 -0.03 16.88 -13.72
CA VAL A 208 0.67 15.69 -13.17
C VAL A 208 1.90 15.31 -13.98
N LEU A 209 1.77 15.22 -15.31
CA LEU A 209 2.84 14.75 -16.19
C LEU A 209 4.09 15.66 -16.22
N PRO A 210 3.99 17.00 -16.08
CA PRO A 210 5.18 17.84 -15.95
C PRO A 210 6.04 17.46 -14.75
N GLU A 211 5.41 17.09 -13.62
CA GLU A 211 6.13 16.61 -12.45
C GLU A 211 6.77 15.25 -12.71
N ILE A 212 6.01 14.29 -13.23
CA ILE A 212 6.50 12.94 -13.53
C ILE A 212 7.68 12.98 -14.51
N ARG A 213 7.59 13.77 -15.58
CA ARG A 213 8.67 13.92 -16.58
C ARG A 213 9.94 14.54 -15.97
N ARG A 214 9.79 15.39 -14.94
CA ARG A 214 10.92 16.03 -14.24
C ARG A 214 11.56 15.11 -13.21
N THR A 215 10.75 14.39 -12.43
CA THR A 215 11.23 13.60 -11.28
C THR A 215 11.51 12.15 -11.66
N LEU A 216 10.82 11.63 -12.68
CA LEU A 216 10.77 10.21 -13.04
C LEU A 216 10.38 9.33 -11.84
N ARG A 217 9.49 9.85 -10.98
CA ARG A 217 9.01 9.19 -9.77
C ARG A 217 7.49 9.05 -9.78
N PRO A 218 6.94 8.09 -8.99
CA PRO A 218 5.51 7.98 -8.85
C PRO A 218 4.89 9.21 -8.18
N VAL A 219 3.75 9.64 -8.72
CA VAL A 219 2.97 10.76 -8.21
C VAL A 219 1.60 10.25 -7.77
N GLN A 220 1.15 10.72 -6.61
CA GLN A 220 -0.20 10.44 -6.13
C GLN A 220 -1.16 11.46 -6.74
N ILE A 221 -2.24 10.96 -7.32
CA ILE A 221 -3.22 11.74 -8.05
C ILE A 221 -4.49 11.80 -7.18
N PRO A 222 -4.90 13.00 -6.73
CA PRO A 222 -6.16 13.17 -6.02
C PRO A 222 -7.34 12.92 -6.96
N GLN A 223 -8.54 12.82 -6.40
CA GLN A 223 -9.77 12.69 -7.18
C GLN A 223 -9.97 13.94 -8.07
N MET A 224 -10.39 13.72 -9.32
CA MET A 224 -10.75 14.74 -10.31
C MET A 224 -12.12 14.38 -10.91
N PRO A 225 -13.22 14.60 -10.16
CA PRO A 225 -14.56 14.15 -10.58
C PRO A 225 -15.01 14.74 -11.92
N GLU A 226 -14.54 15.94 -12.28
CA GLU A 226 -14.85 16.63 -13.53
C GLU A 226 -14.37 15.88 -14.80
N VAL A 227 -13.40 14.99 -14.66
CA VAL A 227 -12.88 14.12 -15.73
C VAL A 227 -13.14 12.63 -15.44
N GLY A 228 -14.09 12.32 -14.54
CA GLY A 228 -14.51 10.96 -14.23
C GLY A 228 -13.52 10.15 -13.37
N LEU A 229 -12.53 10.82 -12.75
CA LEU A 229 -11.57 10.21 -11.82
C LEU A 229 -12.11 10.36 -10.40
N GLU A 230 -12.89 9.37 -9.97
CA GLU A 230 -13.60 9.38 -8.68
C GLU A 230 -12.81 8.69 -7.58
N LEU A 231 -11.79 7.90 -7.94
CA LEU A 231 -10.95 7.15 -7.02
C LEU A 231 -9.55 7.73 -7.02
N GLU A 232 -8.92 7.83 -5.84
CA GLU A 232 -7.52 8.24 -5.75
C GLU A 232 -6.59 7.18 -6.35
N ARG A 233 -5.46 7.63 -6.89
CA ARG A 233 -4.54 6.76 -7.64
C ARG A 233 -3.08 7.10 -7.40
N ILE A 234 -2.20 6.17 -7.70
CA ILE A 234 -0.77 6.44 -7.89
C ILE A 234 -0.42 6.11 -9.34
N LEU A 235 0.31 7.02 -9.97
CA LEU A 235 0.84 6.88 -11.32
C LEU A 235 2.37 6.80 -11.25
N ALA A 236 2.94 5.70 -11.74
CA ALA A 236 4.39 5.52 -11.82
C ALA A 236 4.85 5.49 -13.29
N PRO A 237 5.89 6.26 -13.65
CA PRO A 237 6.46 6.19 -14.99
C PRO A 237 7.26 4.89 -15.17
N ILE A 238 7.11 4.26 -16.34
CA ILE A 238 7.98 3.17 -16.80
C ILE A 238 9.14 3.81 -17.54
N VAL A 239 10.36 3.68 -16.98
CA VAL A 239 11.53 4.41 -17.47
C VAL A 239 12.65 3.44 -17.83
N VAL A 240 13.23 3.63 -19.02
CA VAL A 240 14.37 2.88 -19.53
C VAL A 240 15.41 3.88 -20.05
N HIS A 241 16.62 3.84 -19.51
CA HIS A 241 17.72 4.77 -19.88
C HIS A 241 17.31 6.27 -19.88
N GLY A 242 16.39 6.66 -18.99
CA GLY A 242 15.88 8.03 -18.88
C GLY A 242 14.77 8.39 -19.87
N ALA A 243 14.40 7.49 -20.78
CA ALA A 243 13.25 7.64 -21.65
C ALA A 243 12.01 7.01 -21.02
N LEU A 244 10.86 7.65 -21.21
CA LEU A 244 9.57 7.16 -20.78
C LEU A 244 9.03 6.14 -21.79
N TYR A 245 8.55 5.00 -21.32
CA TYR A 245 7.97 3.93 -22.14
C TYR A 245 6.46 3.74 -21.89
N GLY A 246 5.96 4.32 -20.82
CA GLY A 246 4.57 4.19 -20.41
C GLY A 246 4.39 4.43 -18.93
N TYR A 247 3.29 3.93 -18.40
CA TYR A 247 2.89 4.17 -17.02
C TYR A 247 2.25 2.94 -16.38
N VAL A 248 2.41 2.83 -15.06
CA VAL A 248 1.66 1.90 -14.22
C VAL A 248 0.72 2.71 -13.33
N TRP A 249 -0.52 2.27 -13.24
CA TRP A 249 -1.57 2.80 -12.38
C TRP A 249 -1.85 1.84 -11.24
N ILE A 250 -1.92 2.35 -10.01
CA ILE A 250 -2.64 1.70 -8.89
C ILE A 250 -3.87 2.55 -8.59
N ILE A 251 -5.04 1.92 -8.53
CA ILE A 251 -6.34 2.58 -8.33
C ILE A 251 -6.91 2.11 -6.99
N ALA A 252 -7.21 3.06 -6.11
CA ALA A 252 -7.78 2.76 -4.81
C ALA A 252 -9.20 2.19 -4.92
N ASP A 253 -9.47 1.17 -4.12
CA ASP A 253 -10.78 0.59 -3.91
C ASP A 253 -11.22 0.83 -2.46
N GLY A 254 -11.76 2.02 -2.20
CA GLY A 254 -12.35 2.42 -0.91
C GLY A 254 -11.36 2.60 0.27
N ARG A 255 -10.16 2.02 0.19
CA ARG A 255 -9.08 2.21 1.17
C ARG A 255 -8.04 3.20 0.65
N PRO A 256 -7.50 4.08 1.52
CA PRO A 256 -6.43 4.97 1.14
C PRO A 256 -5.17 4.22 0.68
N LEU A 257 -4.47 4.80 -0.29
CA LEU A 257 -3.16 4.37 -0.73
C LEU A 257 -2.10 4.81 0.27
N SER A 258 -1.24 3.87 0.63
CA SER A 258 -0.18 4.00 1.62
C SER A 258 1.19 3.93 0.95
N GLU A 259 2.25 4.11 1.75
CA GLU A 259 3.63 3.95 1.28
C GLU A 259 3.93 2.56 0.73
N LEU A 260 3.21 1.52 1.18
CA LEU A 260 3.35 0.19 0.60
C LEU A 260 2.97 0.18 -0.89
N GLU A 261 1.85 0.81 -1.27
CA GLU A 261 1.43 0.88 -2.68
C GLU A 261 2.40 1.71 -3.51
N ARG A 262 2.97 2.78 -2.93
CA ARG A 262 4.03 3.58 -3.57
C ARG A 262 5.29 2.75 -3.84
N MET A 263 5.76 1.98 -2.87
CA MET A 263 6.94 1.12 -3.07
C MET A 263 6.66 -0.03 -4.06
N ALA A 264 5.44 -0.60 -4.00
CA ALA A 264 5.02 -1.67 -4.88
C ALA A 264 4.91 -1.21 -6.34
N ILE A 265 4.37 -0.02 -6.60
CA ILE A 265 4.26 0.51 -7.96
C ILE A 265 5.62 0.89 -8.56
N GLU A 266 6.58 1.39 -7.77
CA GLU A 266 7.95 1.60 -8.25
C GLU A 266 8.60 0.28 -8.72
N SER A 267 8.43 -0.77 -7.91
CA SER A 267 8.89 -2.12 -8.27
C SER A 267 8.18 -2.62 -9.52
N GLY A 268 6.86 -2.44 -9.60
CA GLY A 268 6.03 -2.80 -10.75
C GLY A 268 6.47 -2.09 -12.03
N ALA A 269 6.71 -0.78 -11.99
CA ALA A 269 7.16 0.00 -13.14
C ALA A 269 8.56 -0.43 -13.61
N THR A 270 9.46 -0.76 -12.69
CA THR A 270 10.81 -1.28 -13.01
C THR A 270 10.70 -2.64 -13.71
N ILE A 271 9.83 -3.52 -13.22
CA ILE A 271 9.61 -4.84 -13.82
C ILE A 271 8.91 -4.72 -15.19
N ALA A 272 7.95 -3.82 -15.33
CA ALA A 272 7.32 -3.51 -16.61
C ALA A 272 8.35 -3.01 -17.64
N ALA A 273 9.29 -2.15 -17.23
CA ALA A 273 10.38 -1.70 -18.09
C ALA A 273 11.23 -2.87 -18.61
N LEU A 274 11.60 -3.82 -17.74
CA LEU A 274 12.34 -5.02 -18.15
C LEU A 274 11.55 -5.90 -19.13
N MET A 275 10.24 -6.06 -18.89
CA MET A 275 9.37 -6.84 -19.77
C MET A 275 9.22 -6.20 -21.15
N LEU A 276 9.01 -4.87 -21.22
CA LEU A 276 8.94 -4.13 -22.47
C LEU A 276 10.26 -4.19 -23.25
N LEU A 277 11.39 -4.02 -22.58
CA LEU A 277 12.72 -4.18 -23.20
C LEU A 277 12.92 -5.56 -23.81
N ARG A 278 12.51 -6.62 -23.09
CA ARG A 278 12.57 -7.99 -23.59
C ARG A 278 11.67 -8.16 -24.82
N GLN A 279 10.45 -7.63 -24.77
CA GLN A 279 9.49 -7.76 -25.86
C GLN A 279 9.98 -7.03 -27.13
N GLU A 280 10.57 -5.84 -27.00
CA GLU A 280 11.20 -5.14 -28.12
C GLU A 280 12.37 -5.93 -28.71
N ALA A 281 13.23 -6.51 -27.88
CA ALA A 281 14.36 -7.30 -28.34
C ALA A 281 13.90 -8.53 -29.15
N VAL A 282 12.89 -9.25 -28.65
CA VAL A 282 12.29 -10.40 -29.33
C VAL A 282 11.67 -9.97 -30.67
N GLN A 283 10.89 -8.89 -30.70
CA GLN A 283 10.27 -8.41 -31.94
C GLN A 283 11.29 -7.95 -32.98
N ARG A 284 12.39 -7.31 -32.57
CA ARG A 284 13.47 -6.92 -33.50
C ARG A 284 14.15 -8.14 -34.11
N GLU A 285 14.40 -9.17 -33.31
CA GLU A 285 15.02 -10.40 -33.79
C GLU A 285 14.09 -11.14 -34.77
N GLU A 286 12.79 -11.26 -34.46
CA GLU A 286 11.80 -11.83 -35.38
C GLU A 286 11.69 -11.04 -36.69
N ALA A 287 11.70 -9.71 -36.62
CA ALA A 287 11.66 -8.85 -37.80
C ALA A 287 12.90 -9.06 -38.69
N SER A 288 14.09 -9.12 -38.09
CA SER A 288 15.34 -9.39 -38.82
C SER A 288 15.34 -10.76 -39.48
N GLN A 289 14.83 -11.80 -38.81
CA GLN A 289 14.73 -13.15 -39.39
C GLN A 289 13.77 -13.20 -40.57
N ARG A 290 12.63 -12.48 -40.51
CA ARG A 290 11.70 -12.38 -41.63
C ARG A 290 12.33 -11.66 -42.83
N GLU A 291 13.07 -10.58 -42.59
CA GLU A 291 13.75 -9.83 -43.64
C GLU A 291 14.84 -10.66 -44.33
N ASP A 292 15.63 -11.41 -43.56
CA ASP A 292 16.65 -12.33 -44.09
C ASP A 292 16.02 -13.45 -44.93
N LEU A 293 14.91 -14.04 -44.47
CA LEU A 293 14.20 -15.08 -45.20
C LEU A 293 13.64 -14.55 -46.53
N LEU A 294 13.00 -13.38 -46.51
CA LEU A 294 12.49 -12.73 -47.72
C LEU A 294 13.62 -12.45 -48.71
N THR A 295 14.76 -11.97 -48.22
CA THR A 295 15.94 -11.71 -49.05
C THR A 295 16.46 -12.99 -49.73
N ARG A 296 16.55 -14.11 -49.00
CA ARG A 296 16.96 -15.41 -49.56
C ARG A 296 15.98 -15.93 -50.62
N LEU A 297 14.68 -15.87 -50.34
CA LEU A 297 13.65 -16.30 -51.30
C LEU A 297 13.68 -15.45 -52.59
N MET A 298 13.92 -14.14 -52.50
CA MET A 298 14.06 -13.28 -53.66
C MET A 298 15.33 -13.56 -54.48
N GLN A 299 16.43 -13.92 -53.81
CA GLN A 299 17.68 -14.31 -54.49
C GLN A 299 17.53 -15.67 -55.20
N ASP A 300 16.87 -16.63 -54.56
CA ASP A 300 16.61 -17.96 -55.15
C ASP A 300 15.66 -17.87 -56.35
N ASP A 301 14.61 -17.04 -56.28
CA ASP A 301 13.67 -16.83 -57.39
C ASP A 301 14.33 -16.06 -58.56
N ALA A 302 15.26 -15.14 -58.26
CA ALA A 302 16.06 -14.45 -59.27
C ALA A 302 17.07 -15.39 -59.97
N ALA A 303 17.71 -16.29 -59.21
CA ALA A 303 18.61 -17.31 -59.75
C ALA A 303 17.85 -18.32 -60.63
N ALA A 304 16.68 -18.79 -60.18
CA ALA A 304 15.84 -19.72 -60.95
C ALA A 304 15.32 -19.11 -62.27
N ARG A 305 15.04 -17.80 -62.32
CA ARG A 305 14.65 -17.10 -63.56
C ARG A 305 15.81 -16.86 -64.51
N ALA A 306 17.03 -16.67 -64.00
CA ALA A 306 18.23 -16.52 -64.83
C ALA A 306 18.58 -17.84 -65.56
N ASP A 307 18.37 -18.99 -64.90
CA ASP A 307 18.58 -20.32 -65.48
C ASP A 307 17.52 -20.69 -66.53
N GLN A 308 16.31 -20.12 -66.48
CA GLN A 308 15.26 -20.36 -67.51
C GLN A 308 15.41 -19.49 -68.77
N LEU A 309 16.25 -18.45 -68.74
CA LEU A 309 16.49 -17.52 -69.85
C LEU A 309 17.82 -17.80 -70.60
N SER A 310 18.55 -18.84 -70.20
CA SER A 310 19.80 -19.30 -70.81
C SER A 310 19.59 -20.57 -71.65
#